data_AF-A0A8T3Y425-F1
#
_entry.id   AF-A0A8T3Y425-F1
#
_cell.length_a   1.000
_cell.length_b   1.000
_cell.length_c   1.000
_cell.angle_alpha   90.00
_cell.angle_beta   90.00
_cell.angle_gamma   90.00
#
_symmetry.space_group_name_H-M   'P 1'
#
loop_
_entity.id
_entity.type
_entity.pdbx_description
1 polymer ?
#
loop_
_entity_poly.entity_id
_entity_poly.type
_entity_poly.pdbx_seq_one_letter_code
_entity_poly.pdbx_strand_id
1 'polypeptide(L)'
;MIWTFIDRFTDEEFIREDDAYQLGDEWYLVPQQLFKLGKDLPRQPVFVGAFLGRKRNDYVVPGVALLDLLARSRKTKKVFVTDKAAWLFVCKKNVITASITKTENDPQPGDWVLVMLNDECLGFGEFQKDDVKNMFDIGDFLRRERPIRA
;
A
#
# COMPACT_ATOMS: atom_id res chain seq x y z
N MET A 1 -1.47 9.70 -10.56
CA MET A 1 -2.40 8.61 -10.13
C MET A 1 -1.82 7.79 -8.98
N ILE A 2 -0.58 7.32 -9.07
CA ILE A 2 0.12 6.73 -7.91
C ILE A 2 0.44 7.79 -6.84
N TRP A 3 0.85 9.00 -7.25
CA TRP A 3 1.09 10.12 -6.33
C TRP A 3 -0.17 10.54 -5.59
N THR A 4 -1.27 10.76 -6.32
CA THR A 4 -2.59 11.02 -5.73
C THR A 4 -3.07 9.91 -4.79
N PHE A 5 -2.59 8.68 -4.94
CA PHE A 5 -2.84 7.60 -3.98
C PHE A 5 -1.97 7.76 -2.71
N ILE A 6 -0.68 8.06 -2.87
CA ILE A 6 0.26 8.32 -1.77
C ILE A 6 -0.18 9.53 -0.93
N ASP A 7 -0.63 10.61 -1.57
CA ASP A 7 -1.10 11.85 -0.93
C ASP A 7 -2.31 11.62 -0.01
N ARG A 8 -3.02 10.50 -0.13
CA ARG A 8 -4.11 10.12 0.78
C ARG A 8 -3.61 9.75 2.17
N PHE A 9 -2.34 9.36 2.29
CA PHE A 9 -1.73 8.84 3.52
C PHE A 9 -0.80 9.84 4.20
N THR A 10 -0.07 10.62 3.42
CA THR A 10 0.98 11.51 3.93
C THR A 10 1.25 12.68 2.98
N ASP A 11 1.72 13.79 3.56
CA ASP A 11 2.28 14.97 2.90
C ASP A 11 3.82 14.86 2.73
N GLU A 12 4.44 13.78 3.21
CA GLU A 12 5.89 13.57 3.09
C GLU A 12 6.26 13.12 1.67
N GLU A 13 7.20 13.82 1.05
CA GLU A 13 7.83 13.36 -0.18
C GLU A 13 8.97 12.39 0.16
N PHE A 14 8.71 11.09 0.06
CA PHE A 14 9.70 10.03 0.29
C PHE A 14 10.03 9.21 -0.96
N ILE A 15 9.28 9.40 -2.05
CA ILE A 15 9.61 8.89 -3.38
C ILE A 15 9.54 10.07 -4.34
N ARG A 16 10.67 10.38 -5.00
CA ARG A 16 10.70 11.40 -6.06
C ARG A 16 10.12 10.82 -7.33
N GLU A 17 9.42 11.64 -8.11
CA GLU A 17 8.86 11.19 -9.39
C GLU A 17 9.93 10.64 -10.34
N ASP A 18 11.12 11.26 -10.33
CA ASP A 18 12.26 10.86 -11.16
C ASP A 18 12.86 9.48 -10.79
N ASP A 19 12.56 8.96 -9.59
CA ASP A 19 13.00 7.64 -9.15
C ASP A 19 11.95 6.55 -9.47
N ALA A 20 10.79 6.94 -10.02
CA ALA A 20 9.73 6.02 -10.43
C ALA A 20 9.76 5.75 -11.95
N TYR A 21 9.88 4.47 -12.33
CA TYR A 21 9.76 4.00 -13.70
C TYR A 21 8.33 3.50 -13.96
N GLN A 22 7.71 3.99 -15.04
CA GLN A 22 6.40 3.51 -15.48
C GLN A 22 6.55 2.50 -16.62
N LEU A 23 5.97 1.32 -16.45
CA LEU A 23 5.91 0.27 -17.46
C LEU A 23 4.42 -0.09 -17.69
N GLY A 24 3.84 0.47 -18.76
CA GLY A 24 2.41 0.35 -19.01
C GLY A 24 1.59 1.00 -17.88
N ASP A 25 0.72 0.21 -17.24
CA ASP A 25 -0.12 0.63 -16.11
C ASP A 25 0.55 0.43 -14.74
N GLU A 26 1.83 0.04 -14.72
CA GLU A 26 2.56 -0.31 -13.50
C GLU A 26 3.66 0.71 -13.19
N TRP A 27 3.86 0.98 -11.90
CA TRP A 27 4.91 1.86 -11.40
C TRP A 27 5.90 1.10 -10.54
N TYR A 28 7.16 1.46 -10.69
CA TYR A 28 8.29 0.80 -10.07
C TYR A 28 9.26 1.81 -9.49
N LEU A 29 9.76 1.59 -8.28
CA LEU A 29 10.89 2.33 -7.73
C LEU A 29 12.19 1.72 -8.24
N VAL A 30 12.98 2.51 -8.95
CA VAL A 30 14.17 2.03 -9.64
C VAL A 30 15.36 2.94 -9.29
N PRO A 31 16.53 2.41 -8.90
CA PRO A 31 17.74 3.21 -8.80
C PRO A 31 18.07 3.91 -10.13
N GLN A 32 18.43 5.20 -10.10
CA GLN A 32 18.76 5.99 -11.30
C GLN A 32 19.79 5.33 -12.25
N GLN A 33 20.68 4.51 -11.71
CA GLN A 33 21.67 3.76 -12.47
C GLN A 33 21.02 2.73 -13.42
N LEU A 34 19.91 2.12 -13.01
CA LEU A 34 19.20 1.11 -13.80
C LEU A 34 18.31 1.74 -14.89
N PHE A 35 17.87 2.99 -14.74
CA PHE A 35 17.16 3.70 -15.82
C PHE A 35 18.03 3.86 -17.06
N LYS A 36 19.33 4.10 -16.88
CA LYS A 36 20.29 4.21 -17.99
C LYS A 36 20.43 2.87 -18.71
N LEU A 37 20.53 1.78 -17.95
CA LEU A 37 20.64 0.42 -18.49
C LEU A 37 19.39 0.02 -19.29
N GLY A 38 18.21 0.44 -18.85
CA GLY A 38 16.93 0.10 -19.50
C GLY A 38 16.80 0.62 -20.94
N LYS A 39 17.46 1.74 -21.28
CA LYS A 39 17.44 2.29 -22.65
C LYS A 39 18.23 1.46 -23.65
N ASP A 40 19.23 0.72 -23.15
CA ASP A 40 20.12 -0.10 -23.97
C ASP A 40 19.65 -1.56 -24.05
N LEU A 41 18.52 -1.91 -23.41
CA LEU A 41 17.98 -3.25 -23.47
C LEU A 41 17.34 -3.54 -24.83
N PRO A 42 17.64 -4.69 -25.46
CA PRO A 42 17.08 -5.06 -26.75
C PRO A 42 15.57 -5.37 -26.70
N ARG A 43 14.99 -5.49 -25.50
CA ARG A 43 13.57 -5.74 -25.25
C ARG A 43 13.12 -5.01 -24.00
N GLN A 44 11.83 -4.69 -23.94
CA GLN A 44 11.25 -4.15 -22.72
C GLN A 44 11.36 -5.16 -21.58
N PRO A 45 11.77 -4.72 -20.38
CA PRO A 45 11.84 -5.59 -19.22
C PRO A 45 10.42 -6.00 -18.78
N VAL A 46 10.30 -7.20 -18.22
CA VAL A 46 9.03 -7.68 -17.63
C VAL A 46 8.82 -7.12 -16.22
N PHE A 47 9.90 -6.75 -15.54
CA PHE A 47 9.91 -6.23 -14.18
C PHE A 47 11.18 -5.40 -13.95
N VAL A 48 11.09 -4.31 -13.18
CA VAL A 48 12.25 -3.46 -12.87
C VAL A 48 12.15 -2.94 -11.44
N GLY A 49 13.14 -3.17 -10.59
CA GLY A 49 13.18 -2.55 -9.25
C GLY A 49 12.09 -3.03 -8.30
N ALA A 50 11.52 -2.13 -7.49
CA ALA A 50 10.48 -2.47 -6.52
C ALA A 50 9.09 -2.02 -7.02
N PHE A 51 8.15 -2.95 -7.14
CA PHE A 51 6.79 -2.65 -7.60
C PHE A 51 6.03 -1.76 -6.60
N LEU A 52 5.70 -0.54 -7.02
CA LEU A 52 4.95 0.43 -6.21
C LEU A 52 3.45 0.20 -6.30
N GLY A 53 2.98 -0.22 -7.47
CA GLY A 53 1.57 -0.48 -7.69
C GLY A 53 1.21 -0.43 -9.15
N ARG A 54 -0.06 -0.72 -9.44
CA ARG A 54 -0.61 -0.65 -10.79
C ARG A 54 -1.95 0.04 -10.80
N LYS A 55 -2.24 0.70 -11.92
CA LYS A 55 -3.57 1.20 -12.23
C LYS A 55 -4.45 0.02 -12.60
N ARG A 56 -5.68 0.04 -12.10
CA ARG A 56 -6.75 -0.87 -12.52
C ARG A 56 -8.04 -0.07 -12.62
N ASN A 57 -8.47 0.20 -13.84
CA ASN A 57 -9.59 1.11 -14.13
C ASN A 57 -9.35 2.46 -13.43
N ASP A 58 -10.20 2.80 -12.46
CA ASP A 58 -10.20 4.09 -11.76
C ASP A 58 -9.51 4.05 -10.38
N TYR A 59 -8.87 2.93 -10.02
CA TYR A 59 -8.17 2.80 -8.74
C TYR A 59 -6.75 2.25 -8.89
N VAL A 60 -5.97 2.42 -7.83
CA VAL A 60 -4.60 1.89 -7.71
C VAL A 60 -4.64 0.64 -6.85
N VAL A 61 -4.01 -0.43 -7.33
CA VAL A 61 -3.66 -1.59 -6.51
C VAL A 61 -2.21 -1.40 -6.07
N PRO A 62 -1.93 -1.10 -4.80
CA PRO A 62 -0.57 -0.87 -4.35
C PRO A 62 0.21 -2.17 -4.32
N GLY A 63 1.52 -2.05 -4.52
CA GLY A 63 2.48 -3.09 -4.20
C GLY A 63 2.81 -3.11 -2.71
N VAL A 64 3.23 -4.26 -2.21
CA VAL A 64 3.67 -4.41 -0.80
C VAL A 64 4.85 -3.47 -0.49
N ALA A 65 5.75 -3.27 -1.45
CA ALA A 65 6.89 -2.36 -1.28
C ALA A 65 6.46 -0.92 -1.03
N LEU A 66 5.41 -0.42 -1.71
CA LEU A 66 4.89 0.92 -1.45
C LEU A 66 4.28 1.02 -0.04
N LEU A 67 3.54 0.00 0.40
CA LEU A 67 2.96 -0.03 1.73
C LEU A 67 4.04 -0.05 2.82
N ASP A 68 5.14 -0.77 2.62
CA ASP A 68 6.30 -0.77 3.53
C ASP A 68 6.98 0.61 3.58
N LEU A 69 7.17 1.26 2.43
CA LEU A 69 7.73 2.62 2.37
C LEU A 69 6.85 3.63 3.14
N LEU A 70 5.53 3.58 2.92
CA LEU A 70 4.57 4.40 3.67
C LEU A 70 4.60 4.07 5.18
N ALA A 71 4.71 2.79 5.55
CA ALA A 71 4.77 2.39 6.96
C ALA A 71 6.00 2.94 7.69
N ARG A 72 7.13 3.08 7.00
CA ARG A 72 8.36 3.67 7.54
C ARG A 72 8.32 5.19 7.67
N SER A 73 7.47 5.86 6.88
CA SER A 73 7.28 7.31 7.01
C SER A 73 6.72 7.66 8.39
N ARG A 74 7.27 8.72 8.99
CA ARG A 74 6.82 9.21 10.29
C ARG A 74 5.56 10.07 10.19
N LYS A 75 5.25 10.59 9.01
CA LYS A 75 4.08 11.43 8.76
C LYS A 75 2.87 10.67 8.22
N THR A 76 3.01 9.39 7.94
CA THR A 76 1.91 8.56 7.45
C THR A 76 0.88 8.28 8.55
N LYS A 77 -0.40 8.45 8.24
CA LYS A 77 -1.50 8.10 9.15
C LYS A 77 -1.59 6.59 9.35
N LYS A 78 -1.55 6.13 10.60
CA LYS A 78 -1.56 4.70 10.94
C LYS A 78 -2.49 4.40 12.09
N VAL A 79 -3.06 3.20 12.06
CA VAL A 79 -3.76 2.59 13.19
C VAL A 79 -3.08 1.28 13.52
N PHE A 80 -2.78 1.04 14.79
CA PHE A 80 -2.19 -0.19 15.28
C PHE A 80 -3.28 -1.03 15.90
N VAL A 81 -3.30 -2.32 15.61
CA VAL A 81 -4.40 -3.21 16.00
C VAL A 81 -3.90 -4.38 16.84
N THR A 82 -4.81 -4.98 17.59
CA THR A 82 -4.56 -6.25 18.28
C THR A 82 -4.36 -7.41 17.30
N ASP A 83 -3.66 -8.48 17.70
CA ASP A 83 -3.46 -9.70 16.90
C ASP A 83 -4.76 -10.28 16.34
N LYS A 84 -5.83 -10.29 17.16
CA LYS A 84 -7.14 -10.79 16.74
C LYS A 84 -7.73 -9.94 15.61
N ALA A 85 -7.64 -8.62 15.73
CA ALA A 85 -8.12 -7.70 14.70
C ALA A 85 -7.25 -7.75 13.44
N ALA A 86 -5.93 -7.89 13.58
CA ALA A 86 -5.01 -8.11 12.47
C ALA A 86 -5.41 -9.32 11.63
N TRP A 87 -5.68 -10.46 12.27
CA TRP A 87 -6.12 -11.67 11.59
C TRP A 87 -7.44 -11.47 10.83
N LEU A 88 -8.43 -10.84 11.48
CA LEU A 88 -9.72 -10.54 10.86
C LEU A 88 -9.58 -9.57 9.69
N PHE A 89 -8.70 -8.58 9.80
CA PHE A 89 -8.43 -7.61 8.75
C PHE A 89 -7.86 -8.27 7.49
N VAL A 90 -6.85 -9.13 7.66
CA VAL A 90 -6.29 -9.96 6.56
C VAL A 90 -7.35 -10.91 5.97
N CYS A 91 -8.44 -11.16 6.69
CA CYS A 91 -9.61 -11.90 6.22
C CYS A 91 -10.73 -11.00 5.66
N LYS A 92 -10.41 -9.79 5.17
CA LYS A 92 -11.35 -8.80 4.58
C LYS A 92 -12.39 -8.22 5.56
N LYS A 93 -12.16 -8.31 6.86
CA LYS A 93 -13.04 -7.65 7.85
C LYS A 93 -12.55 -6.23 8.14
N ASN A 94 -13.49 -5.37 8.52
CA ASN A 94 -13.18 -4.04 9.05
C ASN A 94 -12.54 -4.17 10.43
N VAL A 95 -11.75 -3.18 10.82
CA VAL A 95 -11.18 -3.06 12.17
C VAL A 95 -12.12 -2.23 13.02
N ILE A 96 -12.75 -2.82 14.04
CA ILE A 96 -13.56 -2.04 14.98
C ILE A 96 -12.67 -1.12 15.84
N THR A 97 -13.13 0.09 16.14
CA THR A 97 -12.32 1.08 16.90
C THR A 97 -11.84 0.56 18.25
N ALA A 98 -12.65 -0.27 18.93
CA ALA A 98 -12.28 -0.90 20.20
C ALA A 98 -11.08 -1.86 20.13
N SER A 99 -10.65 -2.25 18.93
CA SER A 99 -9.51 -3.13 18.71
C SER A 99 -8.23 -2.41 18.28
N ILE A 100 -8.29 -1.07 18.16
CA ILE A 100 -7.16 -0.19 17.88
C ILE A 100 -6.43 0.07 19.19
N THR A 101 -5.13 -0.21 19.23
CA THR A 101 -4.26 -0.04 20.41
C THR A 101 -3.56 1.32 20.42
N LYS A 102 -3.32 1.89 19.24
CA LYS A 102 -2.64 3.18 19.05
C LYS A 102 -2.99 3.77 17.69
N THR A 103 -2.94 5.09 17.58
CA THR A 103 -2.95 5.81 16.29
C THR A 103 -1.68 6.66 16.14
N GLU A 104 -1.28 6.93 14.90
CA GLU A 104 -0.22 7.88 14.55
C GLU A 104 -0.75 8.90 13.52
N ASN A 105 -0.30 10.16 13.66
CA ASN A 105 -0.68 11.30 12.81
C ASN A 105 -2.18 11.62 12.79
N ASP A 106 -2.85 11.39 13.93
CA ASP A 106 -4.22 11.83 14.27
C ASP A 106 -5.27 11.68 13.14
N PRO A 107 -5.54 10.44 12.69
CA PRO A 107 -6.47 10.20 11.59
C PRO A 107 -7.90 10.65 11.92
N GLN A 108 -8.54 11.30 10.96
CA GLN A 108 -9.92 11.79 11.05
C GLN A 108 -10.86 10.93 10.19
N PRO A 109 -12.18 10.92 10.47
CA PRO A 109 -13.14 10.23 9.61
C PRO A 109 -13.03 10.66 8.13
N GLY A 110 -12.92 9.69 7.22
CA GLY A 110 -12.69 9.87 5.79
C GLY A 110 -11.22 9.81 5.35
N ASP A 111 -10.29 9.86 6.31
CA ASP A 111 -8.87 9.67 6.02
C ASP A 111 -8.55 8.23 5.63
N TRP A 112 -7.49 8.07 4.84
CA TRP A 112 -6.91 6.76 4.60
C TRP A 112 -5.79 6.51 5.60
N VAL A 113 -5.80 5.31 6.18
CA VAL A 113 -4.85 4.90 7.21
C VAL A 113 -4.23 3.56 6.86
N LEU A 114 -2.95 3.41 7.17
CA LEU A 114 -2.34 2.08 7.19
C LEU A 114 -2.82 1.32 8.43
N VAL A 115 -3.09 0.03 8.25
CA VAL A 115 -3.42 -0.89 9.34
C VAL A 115 -2.17 -1.67 9.70
N MET A 116 -1.69 -1.46 10.92
CA MET A 116 -0.41 -1.95 11.41
C MET A 116 -0.60 -3.02 12.49
N LEU A 117 0.23 -4.06 12.45
CA LEU A 117 0.46 -4.96 13.59
C LEU A 117 1.93 -4.84 13.98
N ASN A 118 2.20 -4.25 15.15
CA ASN A 118 3.56 -3.85 15.52
C ASN A 118 4.19 -3.02 14.38
N ASP A 119 5.34 -3.43 13.85
CA ASP A 119 6.04 -2.74 12.76
C ASP A 119 5.63 -3.24 11.36
N GLU A 120 4.67 -4.16 11.25
CA GLU A 120 4.24 -4.75 9.97
C GLU A 120 2.96 -4.09 9.44
N CYS A 121 2.99 -3.70 8.16
CA CYS A 121 1.82 -3.17 7.47
C CYS A 121 0.97 -4.31 6.89
N LEU A 122 -0.28 -4.40 7.33
CA LEU A 122 -1.24 -5.41 6.87
C LEU A 122 -2.04 -4.96 5.65
N GLY A 123 -2.03 -3.68 5.33
CA GLY A 123 -2.85 -3.06 4.30
C GLY A 123 -3.33 -1.67 4.70
N PHE A 124 -4.45 -1.25 4.13
CA PHE A 124 -5.02 0.07 4.43
C PHE A 124 -6.54 0.07 4.38
N GLY A 125 -7.10 1.11 5.00
CA GLY A 125 -8.54 1.33 5.03
C GLY A 125 -8.92 2.79 5.19
N GLU A 126 -10.21 3.05 5.10
CA GLU A 126 -10.81 4.35 5.36
C GLU A 126 -11.20 4.41 6.84
N PHE A 127 -10.68 5.40 7.57
CA PHE A 127 -11.02 5.63 8.97
C PHE A 127 -12.45 6.16 9.05
N GLN A 128 -13.32 5.50 9.80
CA GLN A 128 -14.71 5.90 10.01
C GLN A 128 -14.97 6.10 11.50
N LYS A 129 -16.20 6.46 11.86
CA LYS A 129 -16.57 6.73 13.27
C LYS A 129 -16.39 5.49 14.16
N ASP A 130 -16.86 4.34 13.69
CA ASP A 130 -17.00 3.13 14.51
C ASP A 130 -16.02 2.01 14.10
N ASP A 131 -15.41 2.13 12.92
CA ASP A 131 -14.44 1.17 12.39
C ASP A 131 -13.45 1.80 11.39
N VAL A 132 -12.50 1.00 10.95
CA VAL A 132 -11.69 1.25 9.75
C VAL A 132 -12.15 0.27 8.68
N LYS A 133 -12.76 0.82 7.62
CA LYS A 133 -13.28 0.05 6.51
C LYS A 133 -12.12 -0.53 5.69
N ASN A 134 -12.09 -1.85 5.56
CA ASN A 134 -11.04 -2.53 4.80
C ASN A 134 -11.14 -2.17 3.30
N MET A 135 -10.07 -1.58 2.76
CA MET A 135 -9.95 -1.29 1.32
C MET A 135 -8.97 -2.23 0.64
N PHE A 136 -7.87 -2.56 1.32
CA PHE A 136 -6.88 -3.51 0.86
C PHE A 136 -6.20 -4.18 2.04
N ASP A 137 -5.86 -5.46 1.87
CA ASP A 137 -5.11 -6.25 2.85
C ASP A 137 -4.15 -7.20 2.13
N ILE A 138 -3.03 -7.51 2.76
CA ILE A 138 -2.00 -8.42 2.22
C ILE A 138 -2.51 -9.86 2.03
N GLY A 139 -3.60 -10.25 2.70
CA GLY A 139 -4.23 -11.56 2.49
C GLY A 139 -4.76 -11.74 1.07
N ASP A 140 -4.85 -10.66 0.30
CA ASP A 140 -5.29 -10.69 -1.09
C ASP A 140 -4.35 -11.52 -1.96
N PHE A 141 -3.04 -11.47 -1.69
CA PHE A 141 -2.06 -12.29 -2.39
C PHE A 141 -2.31 -13.79 -2.19
N LEU A 142 -2.62 -14.22 -0.97
CA LEU A 142 -2.92 -15.63 -0.68
C LEU A 142 -4.22 -16.12 -1.34
N ARG A 143 -5.20 -15.22 -1.51
CA ARG A 143 -6.49 -15.57 -2.12
C ARG A 143 -6.41 -15.66 -3.64
N ARG A 144 -5.57 -14.85 -4.29
CA ARG A 144 -5.38 -14.85 -5.75
C ARG A 144 -4.75 -16.14 -6.27
N GLU A 145 -3.92 -16.80 -5.46
CA GLU A 145 -3.25 -18.05 -5.81
C GLU A 145 -4.16 -19.29 -5.71
N ARG A 146 -5.38 -19.18 -5.15
CA ARG A 146 -6.28 -20.33 -5.11
C ARG A 146 -6.92 -20.51 -6.50
N PRO A 147 -6.75 -21.67 -7.15
CA PRO A 147 -7.50 -21.97 -8.36
C PRO A 147 -8.99 -21.91 -7.99
N ILE A 148 -9.77 -21.21 -8.82
CA ILE A 148 -11.23 -21.29 -8.79
C ILE A 148 -11.53 -22.79 -8.90
N ARG A 149 -12.03 -23.40 -7.82
CA ARG A 149 -12.60 -24.75 -7.92
C ARG A 149 -13.84 -24.59 -8.78
N ALA A 150 -13.73 -25.03 -10.03
CA ALA A 150 -14.86 -25.26 -10.93
C ALA A 150 -15.77 -26.36 -10.37
#